data_AF-A0A8H8IWW9-F1
#
_entry.id   AF-A0A8H8IWW9-F1
#
_cell.length_a   1.000
_cell.length_b   1.000
_cell.length_c   1.000
_cell.angle_alpha   90.00
_cell.angle_beta   90.00
_cell.angle_gamma   90.00
#
_symmetry.space_group_name_H-M   'P 1'
#
loop_
_entity.id
_entity.type
_entity.pdbx_description
1 polymer ?
#
loop_
_entity_poly.entity_id
_entity_poly.type
_entity_poly.pdbx_seq_one_letter_code
_entity_poly.pdbx_strand_id
1 'polypeptide(L)'
;MSFDLTHISFKCIPQYPDFKHFPNGITKLKNITGTEFGVILRVISPLIEDLLALADRKAALMTIRSLATIHLLSKFTTHTEATLEHLEEQIALFNTAYSDLAALHPSIGLSYPKLHSLSHLADIIRRKSTTDNYHTGLGEALHPQSKIDYQHTNHQDTFQDQMLRTYQERGLLIRVRARIDQENAVDDGESGHIGDETSRADRVELGGHRTKMLTSTYAHERIACDPGARHFVRELRTFLYQEAGRFGNTFHFRERALPSLEGTTVSLHKVLRIEYVSLLDSRSGLDVARVTDSWRRKGARYDHVLYDDRRGLAVAQLLGVFTLKIAGDNYPIAYIRPLRVLRRNFRTSYIELRDEHVRNFIFVGSIIRSCIVLSPGIRPDVHVLHDVEGPDMYLRLMSLH
;
A
#
# COMPACT_ATOMS: atom_id res chain seq x y z
N MET A 1 25.81 8.38 15.94
CA MET A 1 25.32 6.99 15.98
C MET A 1 23.80 6.89 15.80
N SER A 2 22.96 7.58 16.58
CA SER A 2 21.48 7.52 16.43
C SER A 2 20.97 7.95 15.03
N PHE A 3 21.54 9.02 14.45
CA PHE A 3 21.12 9.53 13.14
C PHE A 3 21.40 8.59 11.96
N ASP A 4 22.44 7.76 12.02
CA ASP A 4 22.76 6.82 10.93
C ASP A 4 21.80 5.63 10.88
N LEU A 5 21.27 5.22 12.04
CA LEU A 5 20.30 4.12 12.14
C LEU A 5 18.91 4.52 11.62
N THR A 6 18.47 5.77 11.84
CA THR A 6 17.27 6.29 11.16
C THR A 6 17.43 6.27 9.64
N HIS A 7 18.63 6.61 9.16
CA HIS A 7 18.91 6.67 7.73
C HIS A 7 18.94 5.28 7.07
N ILE A 8 19.42 4.25 7.77
CA ILE A 8 19.40 2.86 7.29
C ILE A 8 17.95 2.33 7.27
N SER A 9 17.17 2.59 8.31
CA SER A 9 15.79 2.08 8.42
C SER A 9 14.87 2.65 7.33
N PHE A 10 15.02 3.92 6.96
CA PHE A 10 14.25 4.53 5.86
C PHE A 10 14.65 4.02 4.46
N LYS A 11 15.88 3.53 4.28
CA LYS A 11 16.32 2.90 3.02
C LYS A 11 15.73 1.50 2.83
N CYS A 12 15.34 0.84 3.91
CA CYS A 12 14.75 -0.50 3.90
C CYS A 12 13.23 -0.48 3.62
N ILE A 13 12.62 0.70 3.46
CA ILE A 13 11.20 0.80 3.08
C ILE A 13 11.03 0.23 1.66
N PRO A 14 10.13 -0.75 1.45
CA PRO A 14 9.92 -1.31 0.12
C PRO A 14 9.40 -0.23 -0.84
N GLN A 15 9.79 -0.34 -2.12
CA GLN A 15 9.23 0.53 -3.15
C GLN A 15 7.78 0.16 -3.41
N TYR A 16 6.87 1.06 -3.12
CA TYR A 16 5.44 0.89 -3.36
C TYR A 16 4.94 1.97 -4.32
N PRO A 17 3.99 1.68 -5.24
CA PRO A 17 3.37 2.69 -6.09
C PRO A 17 2.85 3.87 -5.26
N ASP A 18 3.02 5.09 -5.77
CA ASP A 18 2.55 6.34 -5.13
C ASP A 18 3.09 6.65 -3.72
N PHE A 19 3.99 5.80 -3.20
CA PHE A 19 4.69 6.01 -1.96
C PHE A 19 6.05 6.70 -2.21
N LYS A 20 6.25 7.87 -1.60
CA LYS A 20 7.49 8.62 -1.77
C LYS A 20 8.65 7.94 -1.04
N HIS A 21 9.68 7.57 -1.78
CA HIS A 21 10.86 6.91 -1.26
C HIS A 21 11.98 7.90 -0.92
N PHE A 22 12.71 7.63 0.17
CA PHE A 22 13.83 8.44 0.65
C PHE A 22 15.16 7.68 0.52
N PRO A 23 15.73 7.54 -0.70
CA PRO A 23 16.93 6.72 -0.92
C PRO A 23 18.17 7.27 -0.19
N ASN A 24 18.16 8.56 0.14
CA ASN A 24 19.22 9.24 0.90
C ASN A 24 18.79 9.52 2.35
N GLY A 25 17.78 8.81 2.85
CA GLY A 25 17.13 9.03 4.14
C GLY A 25 16.46 10.40 4.25
N ILE A 26 16.03 10.73 5.47
CA ILE A 26 15.25 11.95 5.76
C ILE A 26 16.10 13.11 6.33
N THR A 27 17.27 12.81 6.91
CA THR A 27 18.10 13.78 7.64
C THR A 27 18.71 14.87 6.76
N LYS A 28 18.89 14.60 5.46
CA LYS A 28 19.51 15.52 4.49
C LYS A 28 18.50 16.30 3.66
N LEU A 29 17.20 16.10 3.88
CA LEU A 29 16.18 16.78 3.11
C LEU A 29 16.17 18.28 3.43
N LYS A 30 16.21 19.11 2.39
CA LYS A 30 16.02 20.56 2.47
C LYS A 30 14.70 20.91 1.78
N ASN A 31 13.97 21.88 2.31
CA ASN A 31 12.68 22.34 1.77
C ASN A 31 11.63 21.21 1.65
N ILE A 32 11.43 20.48 2.75
CA ILE A 32 10.47 19.37 2.83
C ILE A 32 9.05 19.90 2.58
N THR A 33 8.38 19.29 1.61
CA THR A 33 6.98 19.56 1.23
C THR A 33 5.99 18.95 2.22
N GLY A 34 4.77 19.47 2.28
CA GLY A 34 3.72 18.90 3.14
C GLY A 34 3.40 17.43 2.84
N THR A 35 3.52 17.01 1.58
CA THR A 35 3.33 15.61 1.18
C THR A 35 4.45 14.72 1.72
N GLU A 36 5.71 15.16 1.68
CA GLU A 36 6.84 14.45 2.27
C GLU A 36 6.69 14.31 3.79
N PHE A 37 6.31 15.39 4.50
CA PHE A 37 6.04 15.31 5.93
C PHE A 37 4.94 14.29 6.27
N GLY A 38 3.86 14.26 5.49
CA GLY A 38 2.78 13.29 5.68
C GLY A 38 3.23 11.84 5.44
N VAL A 39 4.14 11.59 4.51
CA VAL A 39 4.73 10.25 4.32
C VAL A 39 5.62 9.89 5.50
N ILE A 40 6.53 10.79 5.90
CA ILE A 40 7.46 10.56 7.03
C ILE A 40 6.67 10.26 8.31
N LEU A 41 5.68 11.08 8.65
CA LEU A 41 4.84 10.92 9.83
C LEU A 41 4.22 9.52 9.93
N ARG A 42 3.78 8.96 8.80
CA ARG A 42 3.07 7.67 8.77
C ARG A 42 4.01 6.48 8.93
N VAL A 43 5.28 6.59 8.55
CA VAL A 43 6.25 5.48 8.63
C VAL A 43 7.29 5.61 9.74
N ILE A 44 7.52 6.80 10.28
CA ILE A 44 8.65 7.05 11.20
C ILE A 44 8.54 6.23 12.49
N SER A 45 7.32 6.07 13.00
CA SER A 45 7.06 5.48 14.32
C SER A 45 7.71 4.09 14.51
N PRO A 46 7.46 3.06 13.67
CA PRO A 46 8.12 1.75 13.81
C PRO A 46 9.62 1.78 13.51
N LEU A 47 10.13 2.80 12.81
CA LEU A 47 11.54 2.89 12.41
C LEU A 47 12.44 3.54 13.47
N ILE A 48 11.85 4.27 14.43
CA ILE A 48 12.60 4.97 15.49
C ILE A 48 12.39 4.38 16.89
N GLU A 49 11.53 3.36 17.05
CA GLU A 49 11.15 2.80 18.34
C GLU A 49 12.34 2.47 19.25
N ASP A 50 13.40 1.89 18.69
CA ASP A 50 14.59 1.52 19.46
C ASP A 50 15.63 2.64 19.63
N LEU A 51 15.46 3.74 18.92
CA LEU A 51 16.28 4.94 19.08
C LEU A 51 15.75 5.83 20.22
N LEU A 52 14.53 5.57 20.68
CA LEU A 52 13.89 6.27 21.78
C LEU A 52 14.33 5.68 23.12
N ALA A 53 14.67 6.57 24.06
CA ALA A 53 14.91 6.21 25.45
C ALA A 53 13.68 5.50 26.03
N LEU A 54 13.90 4.51 26.90
CA LEU A 54 12.81 3.70 27.47
C LEU A 54 11.74 4.54 28.18
N ALA A 55 12.15 5.64 28.82
CA ALA A 55 11.24 6.58 29.49
C ALA A 55 10.31 7.30 28.50
N ASP A 56 10.81 7.66 27.31
CA ASP A 56 10.07 8.45 26.32
C ASP A 56 9.30 7.58 25.34
N ARG A 57 9.75 6.34 25.13
CA ARG A 57 9.30 5.45 24.05
C ARG A 57 7.79 5.35 23.96
N LYS A 58 7.09 5.11 25.08
CA LYS A 58 5.63 4.97 25.08
C LYS A 58 4.94 6.27 24.63
N ALA A 59 5.24 7.39 25.29
CA ALA A 59 4.58 8.67 25.03
C ALA A 59 4.88 9.17 23.61
N ALA A 60 6.14 9.05 23.16
CA ALA A 60 6.55 9.46 21.82
C ALA A 60 5.90 8.62 20.72
N LEU A 61 5.89 7.28 20.84
CA LEU A 61 5.26 6.42 19.83
C LEU A 61 3.75 6.61 19.79
N MET A 62 3.07 6.72 20.94
CA MET A 62 1.63 7.01 20.98
C MET A 62 1.30 8.37 20.36
N THR A 63 2.10 9.40 20.65
CA THR A 63 1.94 10.75 20.06
C THR A 63 2.09 10.72 18.55
N ILE A 64 3.17 10.12 18.03
CA ILE A 64 3.43 10.04 16.58
C ILE A 64 2.34 9.22 15.89
N ARG A 65 1.97 8.07 16.48
CA ARG A 65 0.98 7.15 15.91
C ARG A 65 -0.42 7.76 15.84
N SER A 66 -0.88 8.38 16.92
CA SER A 66 -2.18 9.04 16.96
C SER A 66 -2.20 10.22 15.99
N LEU A 67 -1.14 11.04 15.93
CA LEU A 67 -1.03 12.11 14.94
C LEU A 67 -1.04 11.60 13.49
N ALA A 68 -0.35 10.49 13.20
CA ALA A 68 -0.37 9.85 11.89
C ALA A 68 -1.78 9.36 11.52
N THR A 69 -2.53 8.85 12.50
CA THR A 69 -3.90 8.39 12.33
C THR A 69 -4.87 9.55 12.13
N ILE A 70 -4.74 10.62 12.91
CA ILE A 70 -5.50 11.87 12.72
C ILE A 70 -5.21 12.44 11.33
N HIS A 71 -3.94 12.50 10.93
CA HIS A 71 -3.54 12.97 9.60
C HIS A 71 -4.21 12.14 8.50
N LEU A 72 -4.24 10.82 8.64
CA LEU A 72 -4.92 9.94 7.70
C LEU A 72 -6.44 10.18 7.67
N LEU A 73 -7.10 10.14 8.82
CA LEU A 73 -8.55 10.32 8.96
C LEU A 73 -8.99 11.69 8.44
N SER A 74 -8.24 12.75 8.72
CA SER A 74 -8.50 14.11 8.22
C SER A 74 -8.54 14.21 6.70
N LYS A 75 -7.86 13.28 6.01
CA LYS A 75 -7.77 13.21 4.55
C LYS A 75 -8.79 12.25 3.93
N PHE A 76 -9.70 11.68 4.72
CA PHE A 76 -10.81 10.94 4.16
C PHE A 76 -11.66 11.88 3.32
N THR A 77 -12.05 11.42 2.14
CA THR A 77 -12.95 12.14 1.22
C THR A 77 -14.42 11.86 1.54
N THR A 78 -14.69 10.99 2.50
CA THR A 78 -16.04 10.65 2.97
C THR A 78 -15.97 10.30 4.44
N HIS A 79 -16.89 10.86 5.23
CA HIS A 79 -17.01 10.59 6.65
C HIS A 79 -18.41 10.08 7.00
N THR A 80 -18.45 9.23 8.01
CA THR A 80 -19.67 8.84 8.74
C THR A 80 -19.51 9.30 10.19
N GLU A 81 -20.58 9.34 10.97
CA GLU A 81 -20.43 9.68 12.40
C GLU A 81 -19.46 8.73 13.11
N ALA A 82 -19.46 7.44 12.78
CA ALA A 82 -18.49 6.49 13.35
C ALA A 82 -17.03 6.84 13.02
N THR A 83 -16.74 7.33 11.80
CA THR A 83 -15.35 7.74 11.47
C THR A 83 -14.97 9.09 12.09
N LEU A 84 -15.94 9.95 12.40
CA LEU A 84 -15.72 11.21 13.11
C LEU A 84 -15.55 11.00 14.62
N GLU A 85 -16.35 10.12 15.23
CA GLU A 85 -16.16 9.65 16.61
C GLU A 85 -14.76 9.03 16.77
N HIS A 86 -14.37 8.15 15.84
CA HIS A 86 -13.02 7.59 15.82
C HIS A 86 -11.93 8.66 15.69
N LEU A 87 -12.15 9.71 14.87
CA LEU A 87 -11.24 10.84 14.77
C LEU A 87 -11.11 11.59 16.11
N GLU A 88 -12.22 11.83 16.82
CA GLU A 88 -12.24 12.47 18.14
C GLU A 88 -11.50 11.63 19.19
N GLU A 89 -11.70 10.31 19.19
CA GLU A 89 -10.96 9.37 20.05
C GLU A 89 -9.45 9.46 19.81
N GLN A 90 -9.03 9.49 18.54
CA GLN A 90 -7.60 9.63 18.21
C GLN A 90 -7.05 11.00 18.64
N ILE A 91 -7.84 12.08 18.53
CA ILE A 91 -7.47 13.42 19.02
C ILE A 91 -7.29 13.42 20.54
N ALA A 92 -8.20 12.79 21.29
CA ALA A 92 -8.09 12.67 22.75
C ALA A 92 -6.85 11.87 23.18
N LEU A 93 -6.59 10.75 22.48
CA LEU A 93 -5.38 9.93 22.69
C LEU A 93 -4.11 10.74 22.40
N PHE A 94 -4.10 11.50 21.30
CA PHE A 94 -2.99 12.37 20.94
C PHE A 94 -2.74 13.44 22.01
N ASN A 95 -3.77 14.16 22.44
CA ASN A 95 -3.64 15.22 23.45
C ASN A 95 -3.08 14.67 24.77
N THR A 96 -3.54 13.51 25.20
CA THR A 96 -3.04 12.83 26.41
C THR A 96 -1.56 12.45 26.26
N ALA A 97 -1.21 11.73 25.20
CA ALA A 97 0.16 11.28 24.96
C ALA A 97 1.14 12.46 24.73
N TYR A 98 0.68 13.52 24.06
CA TYR A 98 1.47 14.72 23.82
C TYR A 98 1.74 15.49 25.12
N SER A 99 0.75 15.57 26.02
CA SER A 99 0.91 16.16 27.35
C SER A 99 1.91 15.37 28.19
N ASP A 100 1.83 14.04 28.19
CA ASP A 100 2.80 13.17 28.88
C ASP A 100 4.22 13.40 28.34
N LEU A 101 4.36 13.49 27.01
CA LEU A 101 5.65 13.72 26.37
C LEU A 101 6.22 15.12 26.69
N ALA A 102 5.37 16.15 26.73
CA ALA A 102 5.77 17.51 27.08
C ALA A 102 6.14 17.65 28.57
N ALA A 103 5.53 16.85 29.44
CA ALA A 103 5.91 16.79 30.86
C ALA A 103 7.33 16.20 31.04
N LEU A 104 7.71 15.22 30.22
CA LEU A 104 9.06 14.67 30.18
C LEU A 104 10.07 15.64 29.53
N HIS A 105 9.62 16.39 28.52
CA HIS A 105 10.45 17.31 27.74
C HIS A 105 9.81 18.71 27.65
N PRO A 106 10.04 19.60 28.63
CA PRO A 106 9.42 20.93 28.68
C PRO A 106 9.75 21.85 27.50
N SER A 107 10.75 21.49 26.68
CA SER A 107 11.06 22.18 25.42
C SER A 107 9.98 22.00 24.34
N ILE A 108 9.12 20.99 24.49
CA ILE A 108 7.96 20.74 23.63
C ILE A 108 6.82 21.66 24.06
N GLY A 109 6.59 22.73 23.30
CA GLY A 109 5.56 23.71 23.62
C GLY A 109 4.13 23.17 23.42
N LEU A 110 3.29 23.29 24.46
CA LEU A 110 1.90 22.85 24.44
C LEU A 110 0.90 23.86 23.83
N SER A 111 1.36 25.07 23.51
CA SER A 111 0.47 26.18 23.15
C SER A 111 0.89 26.82 21.84
N TYR A 112 0.42 26.26 20.72
CA TYR A 112 0.51 26.91 19.42
C TYR A 112 -0.78 26.71 18.60
N PRO A 113 -1.17 27.69 17.75
CA PRO A 113 -2.49 27.69 17.11
C PRO A 113 -2.85 26.41 16.35
N LYS A 114 -1.89 25.80 15.65
CA LYS A 114 -2.15 24.56 14.88
C LYS A 114 -2.51 23.38 15.77
N LEU A 115 -1.91 23.28 16.96
CA LEU A 115 -2.25 22.24 17.93
C LEU A 115 -3.66 22.45 18.49
N HIS A 116 -4.00 23.69 18.82
CA HIS A 116 -5.35 24.02 19.29
C HIS A 116 -6.42 23.73 18.22
N SER A 117 -6.17 24.13 16.97
CA SER A 117 -7.08 23.89 15.86
C SER A 117 -7.36 22.40 15.60
N LEU A 118 -6.44 21.51 15.95
CA LEU A 118 -6.61 20.07 15.80
C LEU A 118 -7.77 19.55 16.67
N SER A 119 -8.03 20.16 17.83
CA SER A 119 -9.14 19.77 18.71
C SER A 119 -10.52 20.06 18.11
N HIS A 120 -10.61 21.00 17.17
CA HIS A 120 -11.86 21.38 16.50
C HIS A 120 -12.04 20.65 15.16
N LEU A 121 -11.12 19.76 14.79
CA LEU A 121 -11.06 19.20 13.43
C LEU A 121 -12.32 18.42 13.05
N ALA A 122 -12.85 17.59 13.94
CA ALA A 122 -14.08 16.84 13.69
C ALA A 122 -15.28 17.78 13.48
N ASP A 123 -15.42 18.80 14.33
CA ASP A 123 -16.48 19.82 14.19
C ASP A 123 -16.35 20.64 12.92
N ILE A 124 -15.13 20.98 12.52
CA ILE A 124 -14.87 21.65 11.24
C ILE A 124 -15.33 20.75 10.10
N ILE A 125 -15.04 19.44 10.13
CA ILE A 125 -15.47 18.50 9.09
C ILE A 125 -17.00 18.37 9.06
N ARG A 126 -17.66 18.28 10.22
CA ARG A 126 -19.14 18.26 10.29
C ARG A 126 -19.77 19.51 9.66
N ARG A 127 -19.18 20.69 9.90
CA ARG A 127 -19.72 21.97 9.44
C ARG A 127 -19.36 22.33 8.00
N LYS A 128 -18.18 21.91 7.53
CA LYS A 128 -17.58 22.36 6.25
C LYS A 128 -17.29 21.21 5.28
N SER A 129 -17.73 19.99 5.60
CA SER A 129 -17.41 18.77 4.86
C SER A 129 -15.93 18.40 4.95
N THR A 130 -15.48 17.47 4.11
CA THR A 130 -14.12 16.91 4.07
C THR A 130 -13.06 17.96 3.71
N THR A 131 -11.82 17.76 4.20
CA THR A 131 -10.76 18.78 4.15
C THR A 131 -10.28 19.14 2.74
N ASP A 132 -10.47 18.24 1.77
CA ASP A 132 -10.19 18.47 0.35
C ASP A 132 -11.00 19.63 -0.24
N ASN A 133 -12.15 19.97 0.34
CA ASN A 133 -12.99 21.09 -0.12
C ASN A 133 -12.43 22.48 0.24
N TYR A 134 -11.57 22.59 1.25
CA TYR A 134 -11.09 23.88 1.75
C TYR A 134 -9.59 23.91 2.10
N HIS A 135 -8.83 22.89 1.73
CA HIS A 135 -7.38 22.93 1.89
C HIS A 135 -6.75 24.01 0.99
N THR A 136 -5.62 24.57 1.39
CA THR A 136 -4.89 25.59 0.61
C THR A 136 -4.07 25.02 -0.55
N GLY A 137 -3.99 23.68 -0.66
CA GLY A 137 -3.12 22.99 -1.63
C GLY A 137 -3.43 23.34 -3.09
N LEU A 138 -4.71 23.55 -3.44
CA LEU A 138 -5.10 23.98 -4.79
C LEU A 138 -4.53 25.36 -5.13
N GLY A 139 -4.65 26.33 -4.21
CA GLY A 139 -4.09 27.68 -4.39
C GLY A 139 -2.57 27.65 -4.51
N GLU A 140 -1.91 26.90 -3.61
CA GLU A 140 -0.46 26.72 -3.63
C GLU A 140 0.04 26.08 -4.94
N ALA A 141 -0.70 25.09 -5.48
CA ALA A 141 -0.36 24.44 -6.75
C ALA A 141 -0.50 25.36 -7.97
N LEU A 142 -1.36 26.38 -7.89
CA LEU A 142 -1.53 27.36 -8.97
C LEU A 142 -0.45 28.46 -8.95
N HIS A 143 0.14 28.76 -7.78
CA HIS A 143 1.13 29.83 -7.63
C HIS A 143 2.33 29.75 -8.60
N PRO A 144 2.95 28.58 -8.88
CA PRO A 144 4.04 28.49 -9.84
C PRO A 144 3.66 28.98 -11.23
N GLN A 145 2.48 28.61 -11.71
CA GLN A 145 2.02 29.10 -13.00
C GLN A 145 1.75 30.60 -12.96
N SER A 146 1.08 31.12 -11.92
CA SER A 146 0.83 32.55 -11.82
C SER A 146 2.11 33.39 -11.89
N LYS A 147 3.24 32.87 -11.39
CA LYS A 147 4.55 33.50 -11.53
C LYS A 147 5.06 33.47 -12.99
N ILE A 148 4.87 32.37 -13.71
CA ILE A 148 5.22 32.26 -15.13
C ILE A 148 4.36 33.23 -15.97
N ASP A 149 3.04 33.23 -15.73
CA ASP A 149 2.11 34.11 -16.43
C ASP A 149 2.47 35.58 -16.19
N TYR A 150 2.82 35.94 -14.94
CA TYR A 150 3.30 37.29 -14.60
C TYR A 150 4.58 37.67 -15.37
N GLN A 151 5.57 36.76 -15.44
CA GLN A 151 6.83 36.98 -16.19
C GLN A 151 6.62 37.21 -17.70
N HIS A 152 5.50 36.75 -18.25
CA HIS A 152 5.15 36.95 -19.66
C HIS A 152 4.35 38.22 -19.92
N THR A 153 4.00 38.99 -18.88
CA THR A 153 3.35 40.29 -19.05
C THR A 153 4.35 41.39 -19.33
N ASN A 154 3.87 42.53 -19.77
CA ASN A 154 4.69 43.74 -19.94
C ASN A 154 5.02 44.47 -18.62
N HIS A 155 4.60 43.93 -17.46
CA HIS A 155 4.79 44.50 -16.12
C HIS A 155 4.26 45.94 -15.94
N GLN A 156 3.28 46.36 -16.77
CA GLN A 156 2.59 47.65 -16.63
C GLN A 156 1.33 47.50 -15.76
N ASP A 157 0.67 48.61 -15.41
CA ASP A 157 -0.53 48.61 -14.55
C ASP A 157 -1.66 47.68 -15.04
N THR A 158 -1.69 47.36 -16.34
CA THR A 158 -2.63 46.42 -16.97
C THR A 158 -2.16 44.97 -17.02
N PHE A 159 -1.14 44.59 -16.24
CA PHE A 159 -0.61 43.22 -16.22
C PHE A 159 -1.68 42.19 -15.81
N GLN A 160 -2.64 42.58 -14.96
CA GLN A 160 -3.73 41.71 -14.52
C GLN A 160 -4.60 41.24 -15.69
N ASP A 161 -4.90 42.13 -16.65
CA ASP A 161 -5.69 41.80 -17.84
C ASP A 161 -4.95 40.82 -18.76
N GLN A 162 -3.63 41.00 -18.88
CA GLN A 162 -2.78 40.09 -19.65
C GLN A 162 -2.72 38.70 -19.00
N MET A 163 -2.52 38.62 -17.69
CA MET A 163 -2.55 37.36 -16.95
C MET A 163 -3.91 36.67 -17.07
N LEU A 164 -5.01 37.44 -16.96
CA LEU A 164 -6.36 36.91 -17.09
C LEU A 164 -6.60 36.34 -18.49
N ARG A 165 -6.15 37.05 -19.53
CA ARG A 165 -6.22 36.58 -20.92
C ARG A 165 -5.42 35.29 -21.11
N THR A 166 -4.17 35.24 -20.65
CA THR A 166 -3.33 34.02 -20.72
C THR A 166 -3.96 32.84 -19.99
N TYR A 167 -4.54 33.09 -18.82
CA TYR A 167 -5.28 32.08 -18.06
C TYR A 167 -6.48 31.53 -18.85
N GLN A 168 -7.28 32.41 -19.46
CA GLN A 168 -8.44 32.03 -20.27
C GLN A 168 -8.05 31.24 -21.52
N GLU A 169 -7.04 31.71 -22.27
CA GLU A 169 -6.52 31.05 -23.47
C GLU A 169 -6.00 29.64 -23.14
N ARG A 170 -5.22 29.51 -22.06
CA ARG A 170 -4.76 28.21 -21.56
C ARG A 170 -5.92 27.31 -21.14
N GLY A 171 -6.93 27.85 -20.45
CA GLY A 171 -8.13 27.09 -20.06
C GLY A 171 -8.96 26.60 -21.25
N LEU A 172 -8.96 27.33 -22.37
CA LEU A 172 -9.56 26.87 -23.63
C LEU A 172 -8.74 25.74 -24.26
N LEU A 173 -7.42 25.89 -24.35
CA LEU A 173 -6.52 24.86 -24.89
C LEU A 173 -6.63 23.53 -24.12
N ILE A 174 -6.67 23.58 -22.79
CA ILE A 174 -6.85 22.38 -21.95
C ILE A 174 -8.18 21.69 -22.27
N ARG A 175 -9.27 22.44 -22.43
CA ARG A 175 -10.59 21.87 -22.78
C ARG A 175 -10.60 21.25 -24.17
N VAL A 176 -10.02 21.92 -25.16
CA VAL A 176 -9.89 21.38 -26.52
C VAL A 176 -9.07 20.09 -26.48
N ARG A 177 -7.94 20.08 -25.78
CA ARG A 177 -7.10 18.89 -25.64
C ARG A 177 -7.85 17.74 -24.98
N ALA A 178 -8.56 18.00 -23.89
CA ALA A 178 -9.36 16.99 -23.20
C ALA A 178 -10.44 16.38 -24.11
N ARG A 179 -11.09 17.18 -24.97
CA ARG A 179 -12.04 16.67 -25.97
C ARG A 179 -11.36 15.76 -27.00
N ILE A 180 -10.21 16.19 -27.54
CA ILE A 180 -9.43 15.37 -28.50
C ILE A 180 -9.02 14.04 -27.87
N ASP A 181 -8.54 14.06 -26.62
CA ASP A 181 -8.14 12.85 -25.91
C ASP A 181 -9.34 11.92 -25.65
N GLN A 182 -10.54 12.46 -25.39
CA GLN A 182 -11.78 11.66 -25.29
C GLN A 182 -12.16 11.00 -26.63
N GLU A 183 -12.09 11.75 -27.74
CA GLU A 183 -12.41 11.23 -29.07
C GLU A 183 -11.43 10.13 -29.49
N ASN A 184 -10.13 10.34 -29.29
CA ASN A 184 -9.11 9.32 -29.58
C ASN A 184 -9.29 8.05 -28.73
N ALA A 185 -9.70 8.18 -27.46
CA ALA A 185 -9.95 7.03 -26.60
C ALA A 185 -11.15 6.18 -27.05
N VAL A 186 -12.12 6.78 -27.75
CA VAL A 186 -13.24 6.06 -28.37
C VAL A 186 -12.78 5.35 -29.65
N ASP A 187 -11.96 6.03 -30.47
CA ASP A 187 -11.46 5.50 -31.75
C ASP A 187 -10.48 4.32 -31.56
N ASP A 188 -9.64 4.37 -30.53
CA ASP A 188 -8.77 3.26 -30.09
C ASP A 188 -9.57 2.08 -29.49
N GLY A 189 -10.81 2.33 -29.01
CA GLY A 189 -11.72 1.33 -28.47
C GLY A 189 -12.47 0.53 -29.55
N GLU A 190 -12.70 1.10 -30.73
CA GLU A 190 -13.41 0.44 -31.84
C GLU A 190 -12.47 -0.34 -32.79
N SER A 191 -11.16 -0.07 -32.76
CA SER A 191 -10.18 -0.71 -33.63
C SER A 191 -9.38 -1.86 -32.99
N GLY A 192 -9.67 -2.20 -31.72
CA GLY A 192 -9.06 -3.30 -30.97
C GLY A 192 -9.89 -4.59 -30.96
N HIS A 193 -9.68 -5.46 -31.95
CA HIS A 193 -9.91 -6.91 -31.94
C HIS A 193 -11.17 -7.50 -31.26
N ILE A 194 -12.04 -8.10 -32.09
CA ILE A 194 -12.89 -9.25 -31.76
C ILE A 194 -12.04 -10.33 -31.09
N GLY A 195 -12.23 -10.51 -29.79
CA GLY A 195 -11.52 -11.47 -28.96
C GLY A 195 -12.32 -11.83 -27.71
N ASP A 196 -13.33 -12.67 -27.90
CA ASP A 196 -13.95 -13.53 -26.88
C ASP A 196 -14.44 -12.83 -25.59
N GLU A 197 -15.60 -12.16 -25.68
CA GLU A 197 -16.40 -11.64 -24.55
C GLU A 197 -17.04 -12.77 -23.71
N THR A 198 -16.26 -13.78 -23.31
CA THR A 198 -16.78 -14.90 -22.52
C THR A 198 -15.89 -15.28 -21.34
N SER A 199 -15.38 -14.29 -20.61
CA SER A 199 -15.02 -14.49 -19.20
C SER A 199 -15.31 -13.22 -18.42
N ARG A 200 -16.08 -13.32 -17.32
CA ARG A 200 -16.16 -12.27 -16.31
C ARG A 200 -14.71 -11.92 -15.96
N ALA A 201 -14.26 -10.68 -16.24
CA ALA A 201 -12.89 -10.27 -15.94
C ALA A 201 -12.59 -10.61 -14.48
N ASP A 202 -11.67 -11.55 -14.25
CA ASP A 202 -11.27 -11.93 -12.91
C ASP A 202 -10.72 -10.68 -12.22
N ARG A 203 -11.14 -10.44 -10.97
CA ARG A 203 -10.69 -9.30 -10.14
C ARG A 203 -9.16 -9.13 -10.11
N VAL A 204 -8.43 -10.22 -10.33
CA VAL A 204 -6.98 -10.25 -10.24
C VAL A 204 -6.40 -10.80 -11.54
N GLU A 205 -5.58 -9.98 -12.21
CA GLU A 205 -4.98 -10.31 -13.50
C GLU A 205 -3.47 -10.55 -13.40
N LEU A 206 -2.99 -11.52 -14.16
CA LEU A 206 -1.58 -11.90 -14.23
C LEU A 206 -0.87 -11.26 -15.43
N GLY A 207 0.08 -10.37 -15.14
CA GLY A 207 0.81 -9.58 -16.13
C GLY A 207 2.31 -9.88 -16.23
N GLY A 208 2.94 -9.25 -17.22
CA GLY A 208 4.37 -9.36 -17.51
C GLY A 208 4.73 -10.45 -18.52
N HIS A 209 6.02 -10.50 -18.91
CA HIS A 209 6.51 -11.48 -19.86
C HIS A 209 6.34 -12.90 -19.31
N ARG A 210 5.68 -13.77 -20.09
CA ARG A 210 5.33 -15.13 -19.70
C ARG A 210 6.47 -16.08 -20.05
N THR A 211 7.22 -16.51 -19.05
CA THR A 211 8.19 -17.61 -19.24
C THR A 211 7.47 -18.93 -18.99
N LYS A 212 7.38 -19.77 -20.02
CA LYS A 212 6.80 -21.12 -19.91
C LYS A 212 7.90 -22.14 -19.63
N MET A 213 7.66 -23.04 -18.69
CA MET A 213 8.58 -24.14 -18.38
C MET A 213 7.82 -25.34 -17.80
N LEU A 214 8.50 -26.48 -17.68
CA LEU A 214 7.95 -27.64 -17.00
C LEU A 214 7.80 -27.36 -15.51
N THR A 215 6.74 -27.92 -14.92
CA THR A 215 6.45 -27.74 -13.49
C THR A 215 7.55 -28.33 -12.62
N SER A 216 8.15 -29.45 -13.06
CA SER A 216 9.32 -30.07 -12.41
C SER A 216 10.54 -29.15 -12.40
N THR A 217 10.87 -28.53 -13.54
CA THR A 217 11.98 -27.57 -13.65
C THR A 217 11.77 -26.39 -12.71
N TYR A 218 10.57 -25.79 -12.71
CA TYR A 218 10.25 -24.69 -11.81
C TYR A 218 10.36 -25.08 -10.33
N ALA A 219 9.85 -26.25 -9.95
CA ALA A 219 9.97 -26.75 -8.59
C ALA A 219 11.42 -26.94 -8.17
N HIS A 220 12.28 -27.49 -9.05
CA HIS A 220 13.70 -27.63 -8.79
C HIS A 220 14.40 -26.28 -8.59
N GLU A 221 14.11 -25.28 -9.42
CA GLU A 221 14.64 -23.92 -9.25
C GLU A 221 14.23 -23.31 -7.90
N ARG A 222 12.97 -23.52 -7.49
CA ARG A 222 12.48 -23.01 -6.19
C ARG A 222 13.13 -23.73 -5.01
N ILE A 223 13.28 -25.05 -5.07
CA ILE A 223 13.97 -25.85 -4.03
C ILE A 223 15.44 -25.41 -3.89
N ALA A 224 16.11 -25.07 -5.00
CA ALA A 224 17.51 -24.64 -4.97
C ALA A 224 17.69 -23.24 -4.36
N CYS A 225 16.73 -22.33 -4.58
CA CYS A 225 16.86 -20.92 -4.18
C CYS A 225 16.17 -20.57 -2.86
N ASP A 226 15.17 -21.35 -2.41
CA ASP A 226 14.40 -21.09 -1.19
C ASP A 226 14.46 -22.28 -0.23
N PRO A 227 15.13 -22.16 0.93
CA PRO A 227 15.20 -23.23 1.93
C PRO A 227 13.81 -23.73 2.40
N GLY A 228 12.80 -22.87 2.38
CA GLY A 228 11.42 -23.22 2.72
C GLY A 228 10.71 -24.08 1.67
N ALA A 229 11.24 -24.18 0.45
CA ALA A 229 10.62 -24.89 -0.67
C ALA A 229 10.91 -26.41 -0.66
N ARG A 230 11.51 -26.98 0.39
CA ARG A 230 11.93 -28.40 0.44
C ARG A 230 10.81 -29.39 0.05
N HIS A 231 9.56 -29.07 0.36
CA HIS A 231 8.39 -29.88 0.07
C HIS A 231 7.47 -29.30 -1.02
N PHE A 232 7.99 -28.37 -1.84
CA PHE A 232 7.23 -27.60 -2.84
C PHE A 232 6.26 -28.45 -3.69
N VAL A 233 6.75 -29.54 -4.28
CA VAL A 233 5.93 -30.40 -5.16
C VAL A 233 4.79 -31.05 -4.37
N ARG A 234 5.06 -31.55 -3.17
CA ARG A 234 4.07 -32.21 -2.32
C ARG A 234 3.02 -31.20 -1.82
N GLU A 235 3.46 -30.02 -1.43
CA GLU A 235 2.58 -28.93 -0.98
C GLU A 235 1.69 -28.42 -2.10
N LEU A 236 2.23 -28.22 -3.31
CA LEU A 236 1.45 -27.81 -4.48
C LEU A 236 0.38 -28.85 -4.84
N ARG A 237 0.75 -30.14 -4.84
CA ARG A 237 -0.21 -31.23 -5.09
C ARG A 237 -1.28 -31.28 -4.00
N THR A 238 -0.91 -31.08 -2.75
CA THR A 238 -1.84 -31.05 -1.59
C THR A 238 -2.81 -29.88 -1.71
N PHE A 239 -2.30 -28.69 -2.02
CA PHE A 239 -3.10 -27.49 -2.27
C PHE A 239 -4.11 -27.73 -3.40
N LEU A 240 -3.66 -28.22 -4.56
CA LEU A 240 -4.57 -28.55 -5.68
C LEU A 240 -5.62 -29.58 -5.27
N TYR A 241 -5.23 -30.61 -4.52
CA TYR A 241 -6.15 -31.63 -4.05
C TYR A 241 -7.21 -31.07 -3.11
N GLN A 242 -6.87 -30.12 -2.24
CA GLN A 242 -7.80 -29.56 -1.26
C GLN A 242 -8.67 -28.43 -1.85
N GLU A 243 -8.12 -27.65 -2.77
CA GLU A 243 -8.67 -26.36 -3.15
C GLU A 243 -9.25 -26.31 -4.57
N ALA A 244 -8.76 -27.14 -5.51
CA ALA A 244 -9.20 -27.08 -6.91
C ALA A 244 -10.55 -27.77 -7.18
N GLY A 245 -11.15 -28.43 -6.18
CA GLY A 245 -12.47 -29.09 -6.23
C GLY A 245 -12.59 -30.33 -7.14
N ARG A 246 -11.73 -30.48 -8.16
CA ARG A 246 -11.75 -31.59 -9.14
C ARG A 246 -11.04 -32.87 -8.69
N PHE A 247 -10.09 -32.79 -7.77
CA PHE A 247 -9.26 -33.94 -7.37
C PHE A 247 -9.75 -34.61 -6.08
N GLY A 248 -10.37 -33.84 -5.19
CA GLY A 248 -10.89 -34.25 -3.89
C GLY A 248 -11.07 -33.03 -2.99
N ASN A 249 -11.39 -33.26 -1.71
CA ASN A 249 -11.42 -32.20 -0.69
C ASN A 249 -11.23 -32.75 0.74
N THR A 250 -10.87 -34.02 0.91
CA THR A 250 -10.75 -34.65 2.22
C THR A 250 -9.47 -34.22 2.92
N PHE A 251 -9.58 -33.88 4.21
CA PHE A 251 -8.43 -33.45 5.01
C PHE A 251 -7.40 -34.57 5.26
N HIS A 252 -7.83 -35.83 5.23
CA HIS A 252 -6.95 -37.00 5.32
C HIS A 252 -6.98 -37.74 3.98
N PHE A 253 -5.86 -37.71 3.26
CA PHE A 253 -5.71 -38.36 1.97
C PHE A 253 -4.44 -39.20 1.93
N ARG A 254 -4.45 -40.25 1.11
CA ARG A 254 -3.24 -41.03 0.79
C ARG A 254 -2.47 -40.30 -0.31
N GLU A 255 -1.14 -40.39 -0.30
CA GLU A 255 -0.29 -39.72 -1.29
C GLU A 255 -0.60 -40.11 -2.74
N ARG A 256 -1.14 -41.32 -2.96
CA ARG A 256 -1.59 -41.80 -4.28
C ARG A 256 -2.82 -41.06 -4.82
N ALA A 257 -3.60 -40.39 -3.97
CA ALA A 257 -4.77 -39.62 -4.37
C ALA A 257 -4.41 -38.21 -4.86
N LEU A 258 -3.18 -37.76 -4.63
CA LEU A 258 -2.73 -36.43 -5.04
C LEU A 258 -2.54 -36.37 -6.56
N PRO A 259 -2.93 -35.25 -7.21
CA PRO A 259 -2.83 -35.09 -8.66
C PRO A 259 -1.38 -35.25 -9.14
N SER A 260 -1.18 -35.89 -10.29
CA SER A 260 0.13 -35.94 -10.94
C SER A 260 0.46 -34.58 -11.57
N LEU A 261 1.70 -34.13 -11.39
CA LEU A 261 2.26 -32.93 -12.04
C LEU A 261 3.25 -33.31 -13.16
N GLU A 262 3.26 -34.58 -13.55
CA GLU A 262 4.15 -35.05 -14.60
C GLU A 262 3.70 -34.52 -15.96
N GLY A 263 4.62 -33.92 -16.71
CA GLY A 263 4.33 -33.28 -18.00
C GLY A 263 3.51 -31.99 -17.93
N THR A 264 3.15 -31.49 -16.74
CA THR A 264 2.40 -30.23 -16.60
C THR A 264 3.31 -29.03 -16.82
N THR A 265 2.75 -27.94 -17.33
CA THR A 265 3.49 -26.70 -17.62
C THR A 265 3.04 -25.55 -16.74
N VAL A 266 3.99 -24.71 -16.35
CA VAL A 266 3.73 -23.46 -15.65
C VAL A 266 4.08 -22.27 -16.55
N SER A 267 3.23 -21.25 -16.53
CA SER A 267 3.52 -19.94 -17.12
C SER A 267 3.80 -18.96 -15.99
N LEU A 268 5.04 -18.49 -15.87
CA LEU A 268 5.46 -17.58 -14.80
C LEU A 268 5.05 -16.14 -15.14
N HIS A 269 4.59 -15.41 -14.11
CA HIS A 269 4.21 -14.02 -14.19
C HIS A 269 4.99 -13.19 -13.17
N LYS A 270 5.31 -11.95 -13.52
CA LYS A 270 6.12 -11.04 -12.68
C LYS A 270 5.31 -9.92 -12.04
N VAL A 271 4.08 -9.74 -12.49
CA VAL A 271 3.21 -8.63 -12.10
C VAL A 271 1.82 -9.17 -11.85
N LEU A 272 1.21 -8.67 -10.79
CA LEU A 272 -0.17 -8.91 -10.40
C LEU A 272 -0.91 -7.58 -10.42
N ARG A 273 -2.03 -7.50 -11.14
CA ARG A 273 -2.96 -6.37 -11.08
C ARG A 273 -4.15 -6.80 -10.25
N ILE A 274 -4.47 -6.04 -9.21
CA ILE A 274 -5.51 -6.40 -8.24
C ILE A 274 -6.53 -5.28 -8.25
N GLU A 275 -7.72 -5.56 -8.78
CA GLU A 275 -8.84 -4.63 -8.65
C GLU A 275 -9.52 -4.84 -7.30
N TYR A 276 -9.99 -3.77 -6.68
CA TYR A 276 -10.70 -3.84 -5.42
C TYR A 276 -11.74 -2.73 -5.34
N VAL A 277 -12.77 -2.95 -4.53
CA VAL A 277 -13.76 -1.93 -4.22
C VAL A 277 -13.35 -1.26 -2.91
N SER A 278 -13.08 0.04 -2.96
CA SER A 278 -12.67 0.86 -1.83
C SER A 278 -13.74 0.86 -0.73
N LEU A 279 -13.35 0.57 0.51
CA LEU A 279 -14.24 0.64 1.68
C LEU A 279 -14.56 2.08 2.10
N LEU A 280 -13.85 3.07 1.58
CA LEU A 280 -14.11 4.48 1.89
C LEU A 280 -15.30 5.04 1.08
N ASP A 281 -15.30 4.80 -0.23
CA ASP A 281 -16.16 5.49 -1.19
C ASP A 281 -16.79 4.54 -2.23
N SER A 282 -16.59 3.22 -2.09
CA SER A 282 -17.10 2.18 -3.00
C SER A 282 -16.63 2.31 -4.45
N ARG A 283 -15.58 3.09 -4.71
CA ARG A 283 -14.98 3.19 -6.05
C ARG A 283 -14.02 2.04 -6.31
N SER A 284 -13.89 1.65 -7.58
CA SER A 284 -12.87 0.69 -8.00
C SER A 284 -11.48 1.31 -7.86
N GLY A 285 -10.60 0.61 -7.16
CA GLY A 285 -9.17 0.89 -7.09
C GLY A 285 -8.36 -0.22 -7.75
N LEU A 286 -7.14 0.12 -8.13
CA LEU A 286 -6.21 -0.81 -8.78
C LEU A 286 -4.87 -0.80 -8.06
N ASP A 287 -4.48 -1.96 -7.57
CA ASP A 287 -3.18 -2.22 -6.98
C ASP A 287 -2.29 -3.01 -7.95
N VAL A 288 -0.97 -2.81 -7.83
CA VAL A 288 0.01 -3.57 -8.61
C VAL A 288 1.07 -4.15 -7.69
N ALA A 289 1.09 -5.48 -7.58
CA ALA A 289 2.13 -6.22 -6.85
C ALA A 289 3.14 -6.83 -7.83
N ARG A 290 4.40 -6.89 -7.41
CA ARG A 290 5.51 -7.41 -8.22
C ARG A 290 6.26 -8.53 -7.53
N VAL A 291 6.70 -9.48 -8.36
CA VAL A 291 7.53 -10.62 -8.00
C VAL A 291 8.64 -10.72 -9.04
N THR A 292 9.84 -10.26 -8.69
CA THR A 292 10.98 -10.30 -9.62
C THR A 292 12.29 -10.49 -8.86
N ASP A 293 13.15 -11.37 -9.39
CA ASP A 293 14.45 -11.66 -8.77
C ASP A 293 15.49 -10.54 -9.04
N SER A 294 15.22 -9.67 -10.02
CA SER A 294 16.02 -8.48 -10.31
C SER A 294 15.12 -7.30 -10.68
N TRP A 295 15.15 -6.26 -9.87
CA TRP A 295 14.42 -5.00 -10.07
C TRP A 295 15.39 -3.85 -10.25
N ARG A 296 15.45 -3.28 -11.46
CA ARG A 296 16.26 -2.08 -11.78
C ARG A 296 17.72 -2.16 -11.30
N ARG A 297 18.33 -3.36 -11.36
CA ARG A 297 19.69 -3.64 -10.87
C ARG A 297 19.90 -3.40 -9.36
N LYS A 298 18.84 -3.37 -8.56
CA LYS A 298 18.87 -3.14 -7.10
C LYS A 298 18.57 -4.41 -6.27
N GLY A 299 18.43 -5.56 -6.90
CA GLY A 299 18.11 -6.84 -6.24
C GLY A 299 16.66 -7.28 -6.43
N ALA A 300 16.25 -8.31 -5.71
CA ALA A 300 14.91 -8.89 -5.82
C ALA A 300 13.84 -7.98 -5.20
N ARG A 301 12.63 -8.06 -5.73
CA ARG A 301 11.43 -7.38 -5.23
C ARG A 301 10.29 -8.39 -5.13
N TYR A 302 9.86 -8.62 -3.89
CA TYR A 302 8.77 -9.51 -3.52
C TYR A 302 7.78 -8.71 -2.68
N ASP A 303 6.72 -8.24 -3.32
CA ASP A 303 5.72 -7.40 -2.67
C ASP A 303 4.82 -8.24 -1.75
N HIS A 304 4.18 -7.57 -0.79
CA HIS A 304 3.26 -8.20 0.15
C HIS A 304 1.82 -7.98 -0.29
N VAL A 305 0.96 -8.94 0.06
CA VAL A 305 -0.46 -8.91 -0.26
C VAL A 305 -1.30 -9.25 0.96
N LEU A 306 -2.49 -8.69 0.94
CA LEU A 306 -3.60 -9.02 1.81
C LEU A 306 -4.48 -10.03 1.06
N TYR A 307 -4.79 -11.15 1.68
CA TYR A 307 -5.61 -12.20 1.06
C TYR A 307 -6.61 -12.79 2.07
N ASP A 308 -7.65 -13.44 1.54
CA ASP A 308 -8.63 -14.18 2.33
C ASP A 308 -8.18 -15.65 2.50
N ASP A 309 -7.90 -16.06 3.74
CA ASP A 309 -7.54 -17.44 4.10
C ASP A 309 -8.77 -18.28 4.49
N ARG A 310 -9.98 -17.85 4.07
CA ARG A 310 -11.32 -18.41 4.43
C ARG A 310 -11.72 -18.26 5.89
N ARG A 311 -10.74 -18.13 6.80
CA ARG A 311 -10.94 -17.83 8.23
C ARG A 311 -10.95 -16.33 8.51
N GLY A 312 -10.57 -15.53 7.53
CA GLY A 312 -10.43 -14.09 7.64
C GLY A 312 -9.18 -13.57 6.94
N LEU A 313 -8.86 -12.33 7.28
CA LEU A 313 -7.84 -11.55 6.61
C LEU A 313 -6.43 -11.99 7.02
N ALA A 314 -5.59 -12.31 6.03
CA ALA A 314 -4.22 -12.74 6.23
C ALA A 314 -3.24 -11.92 5.36
N VAL A 315 -1.97 -11.92 5.76
CA VAL A 315 -0.89 -11.20 5.05
C VAL A 315 0.14 -12.21 4.58
N ALA A 316 0.65 -12.03 3.37
CA ALA A 316 1.74 -12.85 2.85
C ALA A 316 2.69 -12.07 1.96
N GLN A 317 3.94 -12.51 1.91
CA GLN A 317 4.89 -12.09 0.88
C GLN A 317 4.72 -12.99 -0.36
N LEU A 318 4.65 -12.38 -1.55
CA LEU A 318 4.61 -13.12 -2.81
C LEU A 318 6.01 -13.56 -3.23
N LEU A 319 6.24 -14.87 -3.34
CA LEU A 319 7.51 -15.45 -3.78
C LEU A 319 7.49 -15.92 -5.24
N GLY A 320 6.31 -16.21 -5.76
CA GLY A 320 6.08 -16.66 -7.13
C GLY A 320 4.63 -16.48 -7.54
N VAL A 321 4.37 -16.14 -8.79
CA VAL A 321 3.00 -16.14 -9.34
C VAL A 321 3.03 -16.82 -10.70
N PHE A 322 2.18 -17.81 -10.90
CA PHE A 322 2.19 -18.62 -12.11
C PHE A 322 0.81 -19.18 -12.44
N THR A 323 0.60 -19.45 -13.72
CA THR A 323 -0.56 -20.22 -14.19
C THR A 323 -0.12 -21.65 -14.45
N LEU A 324 -0.69 -22.60 -13.71
CA LEU A 324 -0.44 -24.03 -13.88
C LEU A 324 -1.49 -24.64 -14.81
N LYS A 325 -1.05 -25.35 -15.86
CA LYS A 325 -1.96 -26.02 -16.80
C LYS A 325 -2.05 -27.51 -16.51
N ILE A 326 -3.22 -28.00 -16.12
CA ILE A 326 -3.50 -29.42 -15.85
C ILE A 326 -4.75 -29.84 -16.61
N ALA A 327 -4.66 -30.92 -17.40
CA ALA A 327 -5.80 -31.51 -18.12
C ALA A 327 -6.63 -30.51 -18.95
N GLY A 328 -6.02 -29.42 -19.42
CA GLY A 328 -6.69 -28.38 -20.21
C GLY A 328 -7.09 -27.13 -19.42
N ASP A 329 -7.24 -27.22 -18.09
CA ASP A 329 -7.60 -26.09 -17.24
C ASP A 329 -6.36 -25.27 -16.84
N ASN A 330 -6.59 -23.98 -16.59
CA ASN A 330 -5.59 -23.05 -16.07
C ASN A 330 -5.89 -22.71 -14.61
N TYR A 331 -4.92 -22.95 -13.74
CA TYR A 331 -4.99 -22.63 -12.32
C TYR A 331 -4.02 -21.47 -12.00
N PRO A 332 -4.52 -20.23 -11.81
CA PRO A 332 -3.69 -19.10 -11.41
C PRO A 332 -3.36 -19.19 -9.91
N ILE A 333 -2.09 -19.43 -9.60
CA ILE A 333 -1.60 -19.75 -8.26
C ILE A 333 -0.48 -18.78 -7.86
N ALA A 334 -0.49 -18.37 -6.60
CA ALA A 334 0.62 -17.68 -5.97
C ALA A 334 1.33 -18.60 -4.99
N TYR A 335 2.65 -18.68 -5.10
CA TYR A 335 3.54 -19.25 -4.09
C TYR A 335 3.91 -18.16 -3.10
N ILE A 336 3.58 -18.36 -1.84
CA ILE A 336 3.59 -17.33 -0.82
C ILE A 336 4.37 -17.75 0.43
N ARG A 337 4.87 -16.75 1.14
CA ARG A 337 5.30 -16.85 2.54
C ARG A 337 4.24 -16.14 3.40
N PRO A 338 3.32 -16.88 4.03
CA PRO A 338 2.35 -16.29 4.93
C PRO A 338 3.06 -15.70 6.15
N LEU A 339 2.62 -14.51 6.55
CA LEU A 339 3.07 -13.84 7.76
C LEU A 339 1.94 -13.91 8.79
N ARG A 340 2.24 -14.45 9.96
CA ARG A 340 1.24 -14.55 11.02
C ARG A 340 0.94 -13.17 11.57
N VAL A 341 -0.29 -12.74 11.39
CA VAL A 341 -0.81 -11.49 11.97
C VAL A 341 -0.94 -11.65 13.48
N LEU A 342 -0.22 -10.82 14.23
CA LEU A 342 -0.37 -10.70 15.68
C LEU A 342 -1.42 -9.63 16.00
N ARG A 343 -1.90 -9.61 17.24
CA ARG A 343 -2.81 -8.57 17.72
C ARG A 343 -2.16 -7.20 17.64
N ARG A 344 -3.01 -6.16 17.54
CA ARG A 344 -2.55 -4.78 17.56
C ARG A 344 -1.84 -4.52 18.89
N ASN A 345 -0.60 -4.05 18.82
CA ASN A 345 0.21 -3.81 20.01
C ASN A 345 -0.42 -2.67 20.82
N PHE A 346 -0.75 -2.92 22.09
CA PHE A 346 -1.44 -1.94 22.94
C PHE A 346 -0.63 -0.67 23.22
N ARG A 347 0.71 -0.71 23.09
CA ARG A 347 1.59 0.43 23.33
C ARG A 347 1.79 1.27 22.09
N THR A 348 1.94 0.63 20.93
CA THR A 348 2.33 1.30 19.69
C THR A 348 1.19 1.40 18.68
N SER A 349 0.09 0.68 18.90
CA SER A 349 -1.04 0.50 17.98
C SER A 349 -0.63 0.02 16.59
N TYR A 350 0.50 -0.68 16.46
CA TYR A 350 0.92 -1.35 15.24
C TYR A 350 0.30 -2.74 15.13
N ILE A 351 0.15 -3.21 13.90
CA ILE A 351 -0.13 -4.62 13.62
C ILE A 351 1.22 -5.31 13.38
N GLU A 352 1.67 -6.09 14.37
CA GLU A 352 2.90 -6.87 14.25
C GLU A 352 2.64 -8.14 13.42
N LEU A 353 3.59 -8.49 12.57
CA LEU A 353 3.58 -9.69 11.74
C LEU A 353 4.78 -10.55 12.12
N ARG A 354 4.59 -11.86 12.23
CA ARG A 354 5.68 -12.81 12.47
C ARG A 354 5.93 -13.70 11.25
N ASP A 355 7.18 -13.78 10.82
CA ASP A 355 7.60 -14.76 9.83
C ASP A 355 7.83 -16.11 10.53
N GLU A 356 7.01 -17.11 10.20
CA GLU A 356 7.17 -18.49 10.69
C GLU A 356 8.01 -19.34 9.71
N HIS A 357 8.55 -18.72 8.66
CA HIS A 357 9.34 -19.33 7.59
C HIS A 357 8.62 -20.44 6.81
N VAL A 358 7.31 -20.56 6.97
CA VAL A 358 6.45 -21.50 6.25
C VAL A 358 6.22 -21.03 4.82
N ARG A 359 5.90 -21.97 3.94
CA ARG A 359 5.52 -21.73 2.55
C ARG A 359 4.14 -22.30 2.30
N ASN A 360 3.37 -21.59 1.49
CA ASN A 360 2.04 -22.05 1.13
C ASN A 360 1.70 -21.62 -0.30
N PHE A 361 0.58 -22.14 -0.80
CA PHE A 361 -0.01 -21.76 -2.06
C PHE A 361 -1.40 -21.20 -1.80
N ILE A 362 -1.77 -20.20 -2.60
CA ILE A 362 -3.12 -19.65 -2.64
C ILE A 362 -3.54 -19.48 -4.09
N PHE A 363 -4.85 -19.54 -4.34
CA PHE A 363 -5.36 -19.05 -5.61
C PHE A 363 -5.24 -17.54 -5.66
N VAL A 364 -4.83 -17.03 -6.81
CA VAL A 364 -4.64 -15.60 -7.02
C VAL A 364 -5.93 -14.81 -6.76
N GLY A 365 -7.10 -15.40 -7.03
CA GLY A 365 -8.40 -14.80 -6.74
C GLY A 365 -8.69 -14.53 -5.26
N SER A 366 -7.97 -15.17 -4.33
CA SER A 366 -8.08 -14.88 -2.88
C SER A 366 -7.42 -13.57 -2.47
N ILE A 367 -6.55 -13.01 -3.32
CA ILE A 367 -5.82 -11.76 -3.04
C ILE A 367 -6.77 -10.57 -3.15
N ILE A 368 -6.80 -9.74 -2.10
CA ILE A 368 -7.72 -8.62 -1.95
C ILE A 368 -7.04 -7.28 -2.30
N ARG A 369 -5.80 -7.08 -1.83
CA ARG A 369 -5.03 -5.82 -1.97
C ARG A 369 -3.53 -6.12 -1.95
N SER A 370 -2.71 -5.24 -2.53
CA SER A 370 -1.29 -5.18 -2.13
C SER A 370 -1.14 -4.40 -0.83
N CYS A 371 -0.11 -4.70 -0.04
CA CYS A 371 0.12 -4.00 1.22
C CYS A 371 1.61 -3.72 1.44
N ILE A 372 1.88 -2.75 2.32
CA ILE A 372 3.23 -2.38 2.71
C ILE A 372 3.55 -3.05 4.05
N VAL A 373 4.63 -3.81 4.06
CA VAL A 373 5.20 -4.41 5.27
C VAL A 373 6.56 -3.77 5.53
N LEU A 374 6.71 -3.21 6.72
CA LEU A 374 7.93 -2.57 7.19
C LEU A 374 8.74 -3.59 8.00
N SER A 375 10.03 -3.69 7.70
CA SER A 375 10.97 -4.54 8.43
C SER A 375 11.94 -3.65 9.20
N PRO A 376 11.62 -3.22 10.44
CA PRO A 376 12.43 -2.25 11.18
C PRO A 376 13.83 -2.75 11.58
N GLY A 377 14.28 -3.92 11.12
CA GLY A 377 15.67 -4.40 11.24
C GLY A 377 16.09 -4.88 12.63
N ILE A 378 15.24 -4.69 13.64
CA ILE A 378 15.50 -5.01 15.05
C ILE A 378 15.36 -6.52 15.32
N ARG A 379 14.23 -7.09 14.89
CA ARG A 379 13.90 -8.50 15.01
C ARG A 379 13.75 -9.04 13.58
N PRO A 380 14.58 -10.02 13.16
CA PRO A 380 14.58 -10.48 11.78
C PRO A 380 13.22 -11.08 11.37
N ASP A 381 12.53 -11.72 12.31
CA ASP A 381 11.26 -12.42 12.08
C ASP A 381 10.03 -11.58 12.43
N VAL A 382 10.20 -10.30 12.82
CA VAL A 382 9.05 -9.43 13.15
C VAL A 382 9.00 -8.22 12.26
N HIS A 383 7.86 -8.07 11.61
CA HIS A 383 7.55 -7.00 10.69
C HIS A 383 6.34 -6.21 11.20
N VAL A 384 6.11 -5.04 10.61
CA VAL A 384 4.97 -4.19 10.92
C VAL A 384 4.16 -3.99 9.66
N LEU A 385 2.87 -4.35 9.71
CA LEU A 385 1.94 -4.03 8.63
C LEU A 385 1.62 -2.54 8.67
N HIS A 386 1.88 -1.84 7.57
CA HIS A 386 1.64 -0.40 7.47
C HIS A 386 0.18 -0.12 7.14
N ASP A 387 -0.65 -0.06 8.19
CA ASP A 387 -2.10 0.13 8.09
C ASP A 387 -2.52 1.57 7.75
N VAL A 388 -1.67 2.57 8.02
CA VAL A 388 -1.94 3.99 7.68
C VAL A 388 -1.46 4.40 6.29
N GLU A 389 -1.20 3.43 5.41
CA GLU A 389 -0.82 3.67 4.00
C GLU A 389 -1.88 4.51 3.27
N GLY A 390 -3.16 4.21 3.50
CA GLY A 390 -4.28 4.87 2.86
C GLY A 390 -5.62 4.54 3.54
N PRO A 391 -6.69 5.28 3.21
CA PRO A 391 -8.00 5.12 3.87
C PRO A 391 -8.57 3.71 3.79
N ASP A 392 -8.56 3.10 2.61
CA ASP A 392 -9.13 1.77 2.40
C ASP A 392 -8.37 0.70 3.20
N MET A 393 -7.03 0.70 3.15
CA MET A 393 -6.20 -0.22 3.91
C MET A 393 -6.46 -0.09 5.42
N TYR A 394 -6.57 1.15 5.91
CA TYR A 394 -6.85 1.42 7.32
C TYR A 394 -8.21 0.86 7.76
N LEU A 395 -9.26 1.09 6.97
CA LEU A 395 -10.60 0.57 7.25
C LEU A 395 -10.64 -0.96 7.22
N ARG A 396 -9.97 -1.61 6.25
CA ARG A 396 -9.89 -3.09 6.18
C ARG A 396 -9.22 -3.71 7.40
N LEU A 397 -8.19 -3.04 7.91
CA LEU A 397 -7.41 -3.53 9.04
C LEU A 397 -7.97 -3.06 10.39
N MET A 398 -9.02 -2.24 10.39
CA MET A 398 -9.67 -1.79 11.62
C MET A 398 -10.31 -2.96 12.36
N SER A 399 -10.82 -3.99 11.68
CA SER A 399 -11.38 -5.19 12.33
C SER A 399 -10.33 -6.14 12.92
N LEU A 400 -9.05 -5.95 12.62
CA LEU A 400 -7.95 -6.70 13.23
C LEU A 400 -7.59 -6.05 14.58
N HIS A 401 -8.41 -6.30 15.60
CA HIS A 401 -8.15 -5.91 16.99
C HIS A 401 -7.38 -6.99 17.75
#